data_AF-A0A183BUR8-F1
#
_entry.id   AF-A0A183BUR8-F1
#
_cell.length_a   1.000
_cell.length_b   1.000
_cell.length_c   1.000
_cell.angle_alpha   90.00
_cell.angle_beta   90.00
_cell.angle_gamma   90.00
#
_symmetry.space_group_name_H-M   'P 1'
#
loop_
_entity.id
_entity.type
_entity.pdbx_description
1 polymer ?
#
loop_
_entity_poly.entity_id
_entity_poly.type
_entity_poly.pdbx_seq_one_letter_code
_entity_poly.pdbx_strand_id
1 'polypeptide(L)'
;MIASAVITFVTFNFLGMRASYGRYAKFSTFSEFAIPARIGWFLQEVPSFILPTVAAFWQIKMHSLSLVNALILLMFAGHYFQRSAALCAWNPRIQFHERRNTTEMSPSNAGKEMSLLSNSKLESSDGIVLDALPYIDDQHYTDEHRQLALQLIQSECKKFPMTKNYLRNLLEPDYDKFLTPRLIELQTKLSNKQVGPEAFLRSNQHLKRQAEKEEVELFKLRSQLYELNARRKRSQLQAGEKLVALGLTWVELVTKNAGMVVANDTLEAEIRVIAKQLKVDPGINHE
;
A
#
# COMPACT_ATOMS: atom_id res chain seq x y z
N MET A 1 -2.23 21.58 27.12
CA MET A 1 -2.48 20.20 26.64
C MET A 1 -3.97 19.88 26.55
N ILE A 2 -4.76 20.08 27.61
CA ILE A 2 -6.22 19.83 27.56
C ILE A 2 -6.94 20.84 26.66
N ALA A 3 -6.64 22.14 26.79
CA ALA A 3 -7.22 23.17 25.92
C ALA A 3 -6.92 22.96 24.42
N SER A 4 -5.68 22.60 24.09
CA SER A 4 -5.28 22.28 22.72
C SER A 4 -6.00 21.03 22.19
N ALA A 5 -6.22 20.02 23.03
CA ALA A 5 -6.97 18.81 22.64
C ALA A 5 -8.45 19.10 22.36
N VAL A 6 -9.09 19.92 23.20
CA VAL A 6 -10.48 20.36 23.01
C VAL A 6 -10.62 21.17 21.72
N ILE A 7 -9.68 22.09 21.45
CA ILE A 7 -9.67 22.88 20.23
C ILE A 7 -9.52 21.97 18.99
N THR A 8 -8.59 21.02 19.00
CA THR A 8 -8.42 20.05 17.90
C THR A 8 -9.65 19.16 17.70
N PHE A 9 -10.29 18.74 18.79
CA PHE A 9 -11.48 17.90 18.74
C PHE A 9 -12.67 18.64 18.13
N VAL A 10 -12.89 19.91 18.53
CA VAL A 10 -13.97 20.75 18.01
C VAL A 10 -13.72 21.11 16.54
N THR A 11 -12.47 21.44 16.17
CA THR A 11 -12.14 21.77 14.77
C THR A 11 -12.24 20.57 13.83
N PHE A 12 -11.89 19.36 14.27
CA PHE A 12 -12.02 18.15 13.44
C PHE A 12 -13.47 17.64 13.33
N ASN A 13 -14.27 17.75 14.38
CA ASN A 13 -15.66 17.26 14.36
C ASN A 13 -16.66 18.26 13.79
N PHE A 14 -16.54 19.55 14.12
CA PHE A 14 -17.56 20.55 13.78
C PHE A 14 -17.20 21.43 12.59
N LEU A 15 -15.91 21.70 12.35
CA LEU A 15 -15.45 22.49 11.19
C LEU A 15 -15.06 21.65 9.98
N GLY A 16 -15.19 20.32 10.06
CA GLY A 16 -14.94 19.40 8.94
C GLY A 16 -13.50 19.39 8.41
N MET A 17 -12.57 20.03 9.12
CA MET A 17 -11.16 20.07 8.72
C MET A 17 -10.55 18.68 8.93
N ARG A 18 -10.19 18.00 7.84
CA ARG A 18 -9.45 16.74 7.93
C ARG A 18 -7.98 17.04 8.21
N ALA A 19 -7.36 16.31 9.13
CA ALA A 19 -5.94 16.40 9.43
C ALA A 19 -5.10 16.03 8.19
N SER A 20 -4.83 17.01 7.34
CA SER A 20 -4.16 16.81 6.06
C SER A 20 -2.65 16.91 6.25
N TYR A 21 -2.01 15.79 6.55
CA TYR A 21 -0.56 15.67 6.55
C TYR A 21 -0.10 14.66 5.48
N GLY A 22 1.06 14.90 4.88
CA GLY A 22 1.70 13.97 3.95
C GLY A 22 0.84 13.62 2.72
N ARG A 23 0.50 12.33 2.56
CA ARG A 23 -0.23 11.77 1.39
C ARG A 23 -1.59 12.44 1.16
N TYR A 24 -2.19 13.04 2.19
CA TYR A 24 -3.50 13.70 2.14
C TYR A 24 -3.43 15.23 1.93
N ALA A 25 -2.25 15.80 1.68
CA ALA A 25 -2.07 17.24 1.49
C ALA A 25 -2.88 17.84 0.32
N LYS A 26 -3.23 17.01 -0.68
CA LYS A 26 -4.03 17.44 -1.85
C LYS A 26 -5.48 17.83 -1.52
N PHE A 27 -5.98 17.48 -0.34
CA PHE A 27 -7.34 17.78 0.11
C PHE A 27 -7.39 18.93 1.13
N SER A 28 -6.27 19.61 1.38
CA SER A 28 -6.17 20.71 2.34
C SER A 28 -6.41 22.05 1.67
N THR A 29 -7.08 22.97 2.38
CA THR A 29 -7.31 24.36 1.98
C THR A 29 -5.99 25.15 1.78
N PHE A 30 -4.86 24.63 2.28
CA PHE A 30 -3.52 25.22 2.17
C PHE A 30 -2.54 24.36 1.37
N SER A 31 -3.01 23.73 0.28
CA SER A 31 -2.16 22.86 -0.56
C SER A 31 -0.96 23.58 -1.19
N GLU A 32 -1.01 24.91 -1.33
CA GLU A 32 0.07 25.72 -1.90
C GLU A 32 1.22 25.97 -0.92
N PHE A 33 1.00 25.86 0.40
CA PHE A 33 2.02 26.15 1.41
C PHE A 33 2.68 24.88 1.94
N ALA A 34 3.39 24.17 1.05
CA ALA A 34 4.14 22.97 1.42
C ALA A 34 5.52 23.34 1.99
N ILE A 35 5.66 23.30 3.31
CA ILE A 35 6.96 23.53 3.97
C ILE A 35 7.84 22.28 3.81
N PRO A 36 9.12 22.40 3.42
CA PRO A 36 10.06 21.28 3.41
C PRO A 36 10.07 20.57 4.76
N ALA A 37 9.99 19.23 4.75
CA ALA A 37 9.87 18.43 5.98
C ALA A 37 10.99 18.69 7.00
N ARG A 38 12.18 19.08 6.51
CA ARG A 38 13.32 19.51 7.34
C ARG A 38 13.00 20.76 8.16
N ILE A 39 12.40 21.75 7.53
CA ILE A 39 12.04 23.04 8.14
C ILE A 39 10.87 22.84 9.10
N GLY A 40 9.87 22.04 8.72
CA GLY A 40 8.73 21.73 9.60
C GLY A 40 9.14 21.03 10.88
N TRP A 41 10.03 20.04 10.79
CA TRP A 41 10.55 19.33 11.96
C TRP A 41 11.45 20.24 12.82
N PHE A 42 12.28 21.07 12.19
CA PHE A 42 13.09 22.06 12.90
C PHE A 42 12.21 23.06 13.67
N LEU A 43 11.19 23.65 13.03
CA LEU A 43 10.25 24.57 13.68
C LEU A 43 9.50 23.93 14.85
N GLN A 44 9.22 22.63 14.78
CA GLN A 44 8.56 21.88 15.87
C GLN A 44 9.44 21.77 17.12
N GLU A 45 10.75 21.63 16.95
CA GLU A 45 11.70 21.41 18.06
C GLU A 45 12.37 22.73 18.53
N VAL A 46 12.16 23.85 17.84
CA VAL A 46 12.65 25.18 18.26
C VAL A 46 12.06 25.65 19.60
N PRO A 47 10.75 25.51 19.89
CA PRO A 47 10.17 25.97 21.16
C PRO A 47 10.75 25.27 22.40
N SER A 48 11.11 23.99 22.28
CA SER A 48 11.69 23.20 23.39
C SER A 48 13.13 23.64 23.74
N PHE A 49 13.82 24.31 22.81
CA PHE A 49 15.13 24.92 23.05
C PHE A 49 15.06 26.40 23.47
N ILE A 50 14.13 27.17 22.91
CA ILE A 50 13.97 28.60 23.24
C ILE A 50 13.46 28.78 24.69
N LEU A 51 12.53 27.95 25.16
CA LEU A 51 11.96 28.10 26.50
C LEU A 51 13.01 27.98 27.62
N PRO A 52 13.87 26.94 27.67
CA PRO A 52 14.93 26.84 28.67
C PRO A 52 15.99 27.94 28.57
N THR A 53 16.31 28.42 27.37
CA THR A 53 17.33 29.46 27.18
C THR A 53 16.84 30.84 27.60
N VAL A 54 15.58 31.18 27.29
CA VAL A 54 14.93 32.39 27.78
C VAL A 54 14.73 32.33 29.29
N ALA A 55 14.31 31.19 29.83
CA ALA A 55 14.18 30.99 31.27
C ALA A 55 15.53 31.17 31.98
N ALA A 56 16.61 30.56 31.47
CA ALA A 56 17.95 30.75 31.99
C ALA A 56 18.38 32.22 31.95
N PHE A 57 18.15 32.92 30.83
CA PHE A 57 18.52 34.34 30.69
C PHE A 57 17.75 35.25 31.67
N TRP A 58 16.46 35.03 31.83
CA TRP A 58 15.62 35.80 32.76
C TRP A 58 16.03 35.57 34.22
N GLN A 59 16.38 34.33 34.55
CA GLN A 59 16.64 33.87 35.90
C GLN A 59 18.09 34.22 36.33
N ILE A 60 19.03 34.30 35.36
CA ILE A 60 20.37 34.91 35.53
C ILE A 60 20.23 36.42 35.84
N LYS A 61 19.36 37.13 35.10
CA LYS A 61 19.10 38.56 35.33
C LYS A 61 18.51 38.85 36.71
N MET A 62 17.78 37.90 37.30
CA MET A 62 17.21 37.99 38.65
C MET A 62 18.15 37.45 39.76
N HIS A 63 19.42 37.13 39.43
CA HIS A 63 20.44 36.62 40.38
C HIS A 63 19.97 35.44 41.27
N SER A 64 19.07 34.59 40.77
CA SER A 64 18.42 33.53 41.55
C SER A 64 18.67 32.12 40.99
N LEU A 65 19.84 31.87 40.37
CA LEU A 65 20.24 30.51 39.96
C LEU A 65 21.11 29.85 41.03
N SER A 66 20.58 28.80 41.65
CA SER A 66 21.41 27.81 42.32
C SER A 66 22.24 27.04 41.29
N LEU A 67 23.46 26.63 41.68
CA LEU A 67 24.38 25.90 40.81
C LEU A 67 23.76 24.61 40.24
N VAL A 68 22.90 23.96 41.02
CA VAL A 68 22.17 22.75 40.61
C VAL A 68 21.18 23.05 39.48
N ASN A 69 20.41 24.13 39.57
CA ASN A 69 19.45 24.50 38.54
C ASN A 69 20.14 24.93 37.24
N ALA A 70 21.31 25.58 37.34
CA ALA A 70 22.15 25.91 36.20
C ALA A 70 22.64 24.64 35.49
N LEU A 71 23.07 23.62 36.23
CA LEU A 71 23.52 22.34 35.70
C LEU A 71 22.40 21.57 35.00
N ILE A 72 21.21 21.54 35.59
CA ILE A 72 20.03 20.89 35.00
C ILE A 72 19.60 21.60 33.71
N LEU A 73 19.55 22.94 33.71
CA LEU A 73 19.23 23.72 32.51
C LEU A 73 20.26 23.53 31.40
N LEU A 74 21.56 23.47 31.74
CA LEU A 74 22.64 23.25 30.78
C LEU A 74 22.62 21.83 30.22
N MET A 75 22.36 20.82 31.05
CA MET A 75 22.18 19.43 30.62
C MET A 75 20.95 19.29 29.70
N PHE A 76 19.85 19.96 30.02
CA PHE A 76 18.64 19.98 29.19
C PHE A 76 18.91 20.69 27.86
N ALA A 77 19.50 21.89 27.86
CA ALA A 77 19.87 22.61 26.65
C ALA A 77 20.84 21.80 25.76
N GLY A 78 21.82 21.13 26.37
CA GLY A 78 22.76 20.24 25.67
C GLY A 78 22.07 19.02 25.03
N HIS A 79 21.15 18.38 25.73
CA HIS A 79 20.38 17.23 25.20
C HIS A 79 19.55 17.62 23.97
N TYR A 80 18.83 18.75 24.05
CA TYR A 80 18.01 19.22 22.93
C TYR A 80 18.85 19.79 21.79
N PHE A 81 20.02 20.39 22.07
CA PHE A 81 20.97 20.78 21.04
C PHE A 81 21.55 19.56 20.30
N GLN A 82 21.94 18.51 21.02
CA GLN A 82 22.40 17.24 20.44
C GLN A 82 21.30 16.60 19.59
N ARG A 83 20.05 16.59 20.07
CA ARG A 83 18.91 16.05 19.33
C ARG A 83 18.58 16.85 18.07
N SER A 84 18.62 18.18 18.14
CA SER A 84 18.39 19.06 16.97
C SER A 84 19.52 19.00 15.94
N ALA A 85 20.79 18.89 16.37
CA ALA A 85 21.94 18.82 15.48
C ALA A 85 22.14 17.43 14.84
N ALA A 86 21.91 16.35 15.59
CA ALA A 86 22.08 14.98 15.09
C ALA A 86 21.08 14.61 13.99
N LEU A 87 19.90 15.25 13.96
CA LEU A 87 18.85 14.96 12.97
C LEU A 87 19.05 15.70 11.64
N CYS A 88 19.79 16.82 11.62
CA CYS A 88 20.25 17.46 10.38
C CYS A 88 21.40 16.70 9.69
N ALA A 89 22.26 16.03 10.47
CA ALA A 89 23.44 15.34 9.94
C ALA A 89 23.26 13.82 9.74
N TRP A 90 22.41 13.15 10.54
CA TRP A 90 22.34 11.68 10.62
C TRP A 90 20.90 11.17 10.78
N ASN A 91 20.01 11.46 9.83
CA ASN A 91 18.72 10.75 9.76
C ASN A 91 18.53 10.02 8.42
N PRO A 92 18.81 8.71 8.34
CA PRO A 92 18.63 7.91 7.14
C PRO A 92 17.19 7.91 6.61
N ARG A 93 16.18 8.16 7.47
CA ARG A 93 14.76 8.22 7.07
C ARG A 93 14.39 9.49 6.31
N ILE A 94 15.03 10.62 6.58
CA ILE A 94 14.77 11.88 5.84
C ILE A 94 15.51 11.88 4.50
N GLN A 95 16.72 11.32 4.45
CA GLN A 95 17.45 11.11 3.20
C GLN A 95 16.68 10.22 2.21
N PHE A 96 15.89 9.25 2.70
CA PHE A 96 15.05 8.37 1.86
C PHE A 96 13.83 9.08 1.25
N HIS A 97 13.40 10.20 1.83
CA HIS A 97 12.27 11.00 1.31
C HIS A 97 12.76 12.11 0.36
N GLU A 98 13.92 12.70 0.62
CA GLU A 98 14.53 13.68 -0.31
C GLU A 98 14.99 13.01 -1.61
N ARG A 99 15.60 11.82 -1.54
CA ARG A 99 16.11 11.07 -2.71
C ARG A 99 15.00 10.62 -3.67
N ARG A 100 13.73 10.68 -3.25
CA ARG A 100 12.56 10.43 -4.10
C ARG A 100 12.07 11.67 -4.87
N ASN A 101 12.41 12.87 -4.40
CA ASN A 101 11.95 14.12 -5.01
C ASN A 101 13.03 14.81 -5.86
N THR A 102 14.32 14.48 -5.68
CA THR A 102 15.43 15.11 -6.40
C THR A 102 16.09 14.23 -7.47
N THR A 103 15.41 13.17 -7.96
CA THR A 103 15.89 12.53 -9.20
C THR A 103 15.48 13.42 -10.36
N GLU A 104 16.42 14.29 -10.74
CA GLU A 104 16.35 15.14 -11.91
C GLU A 104 15.93 14.35 -13.15
N MET A 105 14.99 14.99 -13.83
CA MET A 105 14.48 14.80 -15.17
C MET A 105 15.63 14.57 -16.16
N SER A 106 15.99 13.31 -16.42
CA SER A 106 16.69 12.93 -17.65
C SER A 106 15.63 12.81 -18.77
N PRO A 107 15.86 13.36 -19.97
CA PRO A 107 14.85 13.49 -21.03
C PRO A 107 14.42 12.16 -21.67
N SER A 108 14.79 11.00 -21.10
CA SER A 108 14.35 9.68 -21.55
C SER A 108 13.08 9.16 -20.86
N ASN A 109 12.53 9.89 -19.88
CA ASN A 109 11.41 9.42 -19.05
C ASN A 109 10.00 9.85 -19.50
N ALA A 110 9.84 10.55 -20.63
CA ALA A 110 8.51 10.91 -21.15
C ALA A 110 7.64 9.66 -21.47
N GLY A 111 8.27 8.53 -21.81
CA GLY A 111 7.56 7.24 -21.98
C GLY A 111 7.16 6.54 -20.68
N LYS A 112 7.75 6.92 -19.53
CA LYS A 112 7.45 6.33 -18.21
C LYS A 112 6.38 7.10 -17.42
N GLU A 113 6.21 8.40 -17.66
CA GLU A 113 5.15 9.16 -17.00
C GLU A 113 3.74 8.78 -17.52
N MET A 114 3.63 8.41 -18.80
CA MET A 114 2.35 7.97 -19.38
C MET A 114 1.88 6.60 -18.82
N SER A 115 2.80 5.75 -18.36
CA SER A 115 2.48 4.47 -17.70
C SER A 115 2.31 4.59 -16.17
N LEU A 116 2.87 5.63 -15.55
CA LEU A 116 2.63 5.93 -14.13
C LEU A 116 1.31 6.71 -13.91
N LEU A 117 0.90 7.54 -14.88
CA LEU A 117 -0.43 8.15 -14.91
C LEU A 117 -1.53 7.13 -15.18
N SER A 118 -1.25 6.04 -15.90
CA SER A 118 -2.21 4.94 -16.05
C SER A 118 -2.35 4.11 -14.76
N ASN A 119 -1.28 3.97 -13.96
CA ASN A 119 -1.34 3.19 -12.72
C ASN A 119 -1.86 3.97 -11.49
N SER A 120 -1.72 5.29 -11.45
CA SER A 120 -2.26 6.11 -10.35
C SER A 120 -3.75 6.46 -10.53
N LYS A 121 -4.31 6.27 -11.73
CA LYS A 121 -5.74 6.46 -12.04
C LYS A 121 -6.57 5.17 -11.88
N LEU A 122 -6.02 4.14 -11.25
CA LEU A 122 -6.67 2.85 -11.02
C LEU A 122 -7.00 2.56 -9.54
N GLU A 123 -6.80 3.53 -8.64
CA GLU A 123 -7.17 3.41 -7.23
C GLU A 123 -8.52 4.06 -6.87
N SER A 124 -9.31 4.51 -7.86
CA SER A 124 -10.68 5.01 -7.64
C SER A 124 -11.68 4.53 -8.70
N SER A 125 -11.54 3.30 -9.17
CA SER A 125 -12.69 2.65 -9.81
C SER A 125 -13.55 2.06 -8.70
N ASP A 126 -14.82 2.42 -8.66
CA ASP A 126 -15.96 1.55 -8.26
C ASP A 126 -15.99 0.29 -9.13
N GLY A 127 -14.84 -0.34 -9.33
CA GLY A 127 -14.63 -1.51 -10.14
C GLY A 127 -15.02 -2.71 -9.31
N ILE A 128 -15.61 -3.69 -9.98
CA ILE A 128 -15.93 -4.99 -9.40
C ILE A 128 -14.68 -5.50 -8.69
N VAL A 129 -14.71 -5.51 -7.36
CA VAL A 129 -13.63 -6.06 -6.53
C VAL A 129 -13.72 -7.56 -6.68
N LEU A 130 -12.99 -8.09 -7.66
CA LEU A 130 -12.80 -9.52 -7.84
C LEU A 130 -11.82 -9.99 -6.77
N ASP A 131 -12.36 -10.53 -5.68
CA ASP A 131 -11.58 -11.15 -4.62
C ASP A 131 -11.30 -12.61 -4.96
N ALA A 132 -10.12 -12.86 -5.53
CA ALA A 132 -9.58 -14.19 -5.71
C ALA A 132 -8.18 -14.21 -5.08
N LEU A 133 -7.89 -15.23 -4.27
CA LEU A 133 -6.66 -15.30 -3.47
C LEU A 133 -5.79 -16.50 -3.91
N PRO A 134 -5.14 -16.45 -5.09
CA PRO A 134 -4.36 -17.57 -5.62
C PRO A 134 -3.33 -18.16 -4.66
N TYR A 135 -2.72 -17.38 -3.76
CA TYR A 135 -1.71 -17.92 -2.83
C TYR A 135 -2.30 -18.67 -1.63
N ILE A 136 -3.61 -18.57 -1.41
CA ILE A 136 -4.36 -19.27 -0.36
C ILE A 136 -5.17 -20.41 -0.96
N ASP A 137 -5.87 -20.12 -2.05
CA ASP A 137 -6.86 -21.01 -2.66
C ASP A 137 -6.23 -22.26 -3.30
N ASP A 138 -4.99 -22.19 -3.80
CA ASP A 138 -4.36 -23.23 -4.65
C ASP A 138 -4.29 -24.63 -4.03
N GLN A 139 -4.32 -24.75 -2.69
CA GLN A 139 -4.18 -26.04 -2.01
C GLN A 139 -5.41 -26.95 -2.16
N HIS A 140 -6.56 -26.39 -2.54
CA HIS A 140 -7.83 -27.11 -2.58
C HIS A 140 -8.49 -27.16 -3.97
N TYR A 141 -7.92 -26.46 -4.96
CA TYR A 141 -8.43 -26.48 -6.33
C TYR A 141 -7.69 -27.52 -7.17
N THR A 142 -8.36 -28.64 -7.43
CA THR A 142 -7.87 -29.70 -8.32
C THR A 142 -8.23 -29.42 -9.78
N ASP A 143 -7.69 -30.22 -10.70
CA ASP A 143 -8.02 -30.13 -12.12
C ASP A 143 -9.51 -30.39 -12.40
N GLU A 144 -10.19 -31.15 -11.54
CA GLU A 144 -11.62 -31.41 -11.60
C GLU A 144 -12.43 -30.12 -11.39
N HIS A 145 -12.07 -29.30 -10.39
CA HIS A 145 -12.71 -28.02 -10.14
C HIS A 145 -12.53 -27.07 -11.33
N ARG A 146 -11.36 -27.09 -11.96
CA ARG A 146 -11.08 -26.33 -13.19
C ARG A 146 -11.99 -26.79 -14.33
N GLN A 147 -12.14 -28.09 -14.53
CA GLN A 147 -12.99 -28.63 -15.58
C GLN A 147 -14.48 -28.28 -15.36
N LEU A 148 -14.94 -28.37 -14.11
CA LEU A 148 -16.29 -27.95 -13.72
C LEU A 148 -16.51 -26.47 -14.00
N ALA A 149 -15.58 -25.61 -13.59
CA ALA A 149 -15.65 -24.17 -13.85
C ALA A 149 -15.72 -23.87 -15.35
N LEU A 150 -14.92 -24.56 -16.17
CA LEU A 150 -14.96 -24.43 -17.63
C LEU A 150 -16.31 -24.86 -18.23
N GLN A 151 -16.92 -25.94 -17.73
CA GLN A 151 -18.25 -26.36 -18.16
C GLN A 151 -19.32 -25.33 -17.83
N LEU A 152 -19.26 -24.74 -16.62
CA LEU A 152 -20.17 -23.67 -16.21
C LEU A 152 -19.98 -22.43 -17.10
N ILE A 153 -18.75 -21.99 -17.31
CA ILE A 153 -18.43 -20.88 -18.23
C ILE A 153 -18.98 -21.18 -19.63
N GLN A 154 -18.79 -22.38 -20.15
CA GLN A 154 -19.29 -22.76 -21.47
C GLN A 154 -20.81 -22.72 -21.56
N SER A 155 -21.52 -23.16 -20.51
CA SER A 155 -22.98 -23.09 -20.46
C SER A 155 -23.48 -21.63 -20.47
N GLU A 156 -22.84 -20.74 -19.71
CA GLU A 156 -23.14 -19.31 -19.71
C GLU A 156 -22.82 -18.67 -21.06
N CYS A 157 -21.69 -19.02 -21.70
CA CYS A 157 -21.35 -18.53 -23.04
C CYS A 157 -22.32 -19.01 -24.14
N LYS A 158 -22.96 -20.18 -23.97
CA LYS A 158 -24.01 -20.65 -24.90
C LYS A 158 -25.31 -19.85 -24.70
N LYS A 159 -25.66 -19.55 -23.45
CA LYS A 159 -26.86 -18.79 -23.08
C LYS A 159 -26.73 -17.31 -23.48
N PHE A 160 -25.55 -16.75 -23.30
CA PHE A 160 -25.22 -15.35 -23.58
C PHE A 160 -24.06 -15.26 -24.58
N PRO A 161 -24.34 -15.27 -25.89
CA PRO A 161 -23.29 -15.19 -26.89
C PRO A 161 -22.56 -13.85 -26.81
N MET A 162 -21.25 -13.89 -27.05
CA MET A 162 -20.37 -12.72 -26.93
C MET A 162 -20.76 -11.64 -27.97
N THR A 163 -21.31 -10.52 -27.50
CA THR A 163 -21.75 -9.41 -28.38
C THR A 163 -20.64 -8.38 -28.61
N LYS A 164 -19.69 -8.26 -27.68
CA LYS A 164 -18.60 -7.28 -27.74
C LYS A 164 -17.38 -7.91 -28.39
N ASN A 165 -16.83 -7.24 -29.39
CA ASN A 165 -15.55 -7.62 -29.98
C ASN A 165 -14.42 -6.93 -29.20
N TYR A 166 -13.87 -7.65 -28.22
CA TYR A 166 -12.77 -7.18 -27.37
C TYR A 166 -11.42 -7.12 -28.09
N LEU A 167 -11.32 -7.70 -29.29
CA LEU A 167 -10.10 -7.72 -30.10
C LEU A 167 -9.94 -6.46 -30.96
N ARG A 168 -10.93 -5.56 -31.00
CA ARG A 168 -10.86 -4.30 -31.76
C ARG A 168 -9.70 -3.40 -31.36
N ASN A 169 -9.31 -3.46 -30.08
CA ASN A 169 -8.25 -2.62 -29.52
C ASN A 169 -6.90 -3.35 -29.46
N LEU A 170 -6.84 -4.62 -29.89
CA LEU A 170 -5.57 -5.33 -29.98
C LEU A 170 -4.81 -4.81 -31.20
N LEU A 171 -3.56 -4.42 -30.99
CA LEU A 171 -2.64 -4.12 -32.09
C LEU A 171 -2.48 -5.38 -32.94
N GLU A 172 -2.43 -5.20 -34.26
CA GLU A 172 -2.11 -6.29 -35.17
C GLU A 172 -0.74 -6.88 -34.77
N PRO A 173 -0.60 -8.23 -34.80
CA PRO A 173 0.64 -8.88 -34.43
C PRO A 173 1.77 -8.43 -35.37
N ASP A 174 2.74 -7.71 -34.81
CA ASP A 174 3.98 -7.36 -35.49
C ASP A 174 4.92 -8.58 -35.49
N TYR A 175 4.93 -9.30 -36.61
CA TYR A 175 5.79 -10.46 -36.83
C TYR A 175 7.28 -10.08 -36.99
N ASP A 176 7.57 -8.80 -37.28
CA ASP A 176 8.93 -8.30 -37.53
C ASP A 176 9.53 -7.59 -36.31
N LYS A 177 8.84 -7.59 -35.16
CA LYS A 177 9.31 -6.96 -33.92
C LYS A 177 10.72 -7.38 -33.49
N PHE A 178 11.11 -8.61 -33.82
CA PHE A 178 12.44 -9.16 -33.50
C PHE A 178 13.47 -8.95 -34.62
N LEU A 179 13.04 -8.52 -35.82
CA LEU A 179 13.91 -8.03 -36.87
C LEU A 179 14.35 -6.59 -36.53
N THR A 180 15.38 -6.51 -35.69
CA THR A 180 15.99 -5.21 -35.41
C THR A 180 16.49 -4.57 -36.71
N PRO A 181 16.33 -3.24 -36.89
CA PRO A 181 16.81 -2.53 -38.08
C PRO A 181 18.28 -2.82 -38.42
N ARG A 182 19.08 -3.12 -37.38
CA ARG A 182 20.49 -3.50 -37.54
C ARG A 182 20.69 -4.89 -38.12
N LEU A 183 19.88 -5.88 -37.73
CA LEU A 183 19.95 -7.23 -38.27
C LEU A 183 19.56 -7.24 -39.75
N ILE A 184 18.55 -6.44 -40.12
CA ILE A 184 18.17 -6.18 -41.51
C ILE A 184 19.35 -5.55 -42.27
N GLU A 185 19.92 -4.45 -41.75
CA GLU A 185 21.05 -3.75 -42.37
C GLU A 185 22.26 -4.67 -42.59
N LEU A 186 22.57 -5.55 -41.62
CA LEU A 186 23.64 -6.52 -41.74
C LEU A 186 23.37 -7.58 -42.81
N GLN A 187 22.14 -8.08 -42.89
CA GLN A 187 21.75 -9.05 -43.91
C GLN A 187 21.85 -8.44 -45.32
N THR A 188 21.44 -7.19 -45.51
CA THR A 188 21.60 -6.47 -46.78
C THR A 188 23.07 -6.20 -47.12
N LYS A 189 23.90 -5.91 -46.12
CA LYS A 189 25.35 -5.71 -46.31
C LYS A 189 26.08 -7.01 -46.68
N LEU A 190 25.66 -8.13 -46.08
CA LEU A 190 26.16 -9.47 -46.42
C LEU A 190 25.75 -9.88 -47.84
N SER A 191 24.50 -9.64 -48.24
CA SER A 191 24.03 -9.95 -49.61
C SER A 191 24.82 -9.18 -50.66
N ASN A 192 25.17 -7.92 -50.36
CA ASN A 192 25.85 -7.04 -51.29
C ASN A 192 27.39 -7.21 -51.29
N LYS A 193 27.97 -8.11 -50.47
CA LYS A 193 29.41 -8.39 -50.34
C LYS A 193 30.31 -7.14 -50.15
N GLN A 194 29.76 -6.03 -49.65
CA GLN A 194 30.42 -4.71 -49.65
C GLN A 194 31.33 -4.45 -48.43
N VAL A 195 31.46 -5.38 -47.48
CA VAL A 195 31.97 -5.05 -46.14
C VAL A 195 33.19 -5.89 -45.75
N GLY A 196 34.25 -5.22 -45.29
CA GLY A 196 35.47 -5.86 -44.77
C GLY A 196 35.37 -6.33 -43.30
N PRO A 197 36.34 -7.13 -42.81
CA PRO A 197 36.30 -7.77 -41.49
C PRO A 197 36.11 -6.82 -40.30
N GLU A 198 36.68 -5.61 -40.39
CA GLU A 198 36.63 -4.62 -39.30
C GLU A 198 35.21 -4.10 -39.05
N ALA A 199 34.42 -3.91 -40.10
CA ALA A 199 33.03 -3.45 -39.98
C ALA A 199 32.12 -4.54 -39.40
N PHE A 200 32.41 -5.82 -39.64
CA PHE A 200 31.73 -6.94 -38.96
C PHE A 200 32.04 -6.98 -37.46
N LEU A 201 33.30 -6.77 -37.08
CA LEU A 201 33.70 -6.72 -35.67
C LEU A 201 32.99 -5.59 -34.93
N ARG A 202 32.95 -4.38 -35.49
CA ARG A 202 32.22 -3.24 -34.89
C ARG A 202 30.73 -3.53 -34.75
N SER A 203 30.14 -4.21 -35.72
CA SER A 203 28.72 -4.58 -35.66
C SER A 203 28.43 -5.63 -34.58
N ASN A 204 29.27 -6.67 -34.46
CA ASN A 204 29.15 -7.68 -33.41
C ASN A 204 29.32 -7.06 -32.02
N GLN A 205 30.24 -6.11 -31.85
CA GLN A 205 30.36 -5.36 -30.60
C GLN A 205 29.09 -4.56 -30.28
N HIS A 206 28.43 -3.97 -31.29
CA HIS A 206 27.19 -3.26 -31.08
C HIS A 206 26.03 -4.19 -30.68
N LEU A 207 25.87 -5.33 -31.37
CA LEU A 207 24.87 -6.34 -31.03
C LEU A 207 25.09 -6.88 -29.60
N LYS A 208 26.35 -7.14 -29.23
CA LYS A 208 26.70 -7.55 -27.87
C LYS A 208 26.27 -6.51 -26.83
N ARG A 209 26.58 -5.22 -27.04
CA ARG A 209 26.13 -4.14 -26.15
C ARG A 209 24.60 -4.04 -26.07
N GLN A 210 23.90 -4.28 -27.17
CA GLN A 210 22.43 -4.28 -27.17
C GLN A 210 21.87 -5.44 -26.36
N ALA A 211 22.40 -6.65 -26.54
CA ALA A 211 22.02 -7.81 -25.74
C ALA A 211 22.27 -7.60 -24.23
N GLU A 212 23.44 -7.05 -23.86
CA GLU A 212 23.77 -6.72 -22.46
C GLU A 212 22.78 -5.69 -21.87
N LYS A 213 22.37 -4.68 -22.65
CA LYS A 213 21.37 -3.70 -22.20
C LYS A 213 20.01 -4.34 -21.94
N GLU A 214 19.53 -5.18 -22.86
CA GLU A 214 18.25 -5.88 -22.71
C GLU A 214 18.27 -6.86 -21.54
N GLU A 215 19.38 -7.56 -21.32
CA GLU A 215 19.54 -8.46 -20.17
C GLU A 215 19.43 -7.69 -18.83
N VAL A 216 20.01 -6.49 -18.75
CA VAL A 216 19.89 -5.62 -17.58
C VAL A 216 18.44 -5.17 -17.37
N GLU A 217 17.72 -4.80 -18.43
CA GLU A 217 16.30 -4.43 -18.31
C GLU A 217 15.41 -5.62 -17.92
N LEU A 218 15.64 -6.80 -18.49
CA LEU A 218 14.96 -8.04 -18.11
C LEU A 218 15.21 -8.38 -16.64
N PHE A 219 16.45 -8.23 -16.16
CA PHE A 219 16.78 -8.43 -14.76
C PHE A 219 16.01 -7.46 -13.85
N LYS A 220 15.96 -6.16 -14.20
CA LYS A 220 15.19 -5.16 -13.46
C LYS A 220 13.71 -5.51 -13.41
N LEU A 221 13.11 -5.86 -14.55
CA LEU A 221 11.69 -6.21 -14.64
C LEU A 221 11.37 -7.47 -13.81
N ARG A 222 12.23 -8.50 -13.90
CA ARG A 222 12.09 -9.72 -13.12
C ARG A 222 12.17 -9.43 -11.61
N SER A 223 13.08 -8.56 -11.19
CA SER A 223 13.20 -8.14 -9.79
C SER A 223 11.95 -7.39 -9.30
N GLN A 224 11.40 -6.49 -10.12
CA GLN A 224 10.14 -5.80 -9.82
C GLN A 224 8.96 -6.79 -9.71
N LEU A 225 8.89 -7.76 -10.61
CA LEU A 225 7.86 -8.81 -10.58
C LEU A 225 7.96 -9.66 -9.32
N TYR A 226 9.18 -10.05 -8.92
CA TYR A 226 9.38 -10.78 -7.67
C TYR A 226 8.95 -9.98 -6.45
N GLU A 227 9.30 -8.71 -6.37
CA GLU A 227 8.88 -7.84 -5.26
C GLU A 227 7.36 -7.66 -5.25
N LEU A 228 6.73 -7.48 -6.42
CA LEU A 228 5.27 -7.39 -6.53
C LEU A 228 4.59 -8.68 -6.05
N ASN A 229 5.06 -9.84 -6.50
CA ASN A 229 4.52 -11.13 -6.08
C ASN A 229 4.76 -11.37 -4.59
N ALA A 230 5.90 -10.98 -4.04
CA ALA A 230 6.18 -11.06 -2.61
C ALA A 230 5.20 -10.19 -1.79
N ARG A 231 4.91 -8.97 -2.26
CA ARG A 231 3.92 -8.09 -1.62
C ARG A 231 2.51 -8.68 -1.69
N ARG A 232 2.09 -9.18 -2.85
CA ARG A 232 0.80 -9.84 -3.04
C ARG A 232 0.66 -11.03 -2.10
N LYS A 233 1.66 -11.91 -2.05
CA LYS A 233 1.66 -13.07 -1.15
C LYS A 233 1.51 -12.66 0.31
N ARG A 234 2.27 -11.67 0.79
CA ARG A 234 2.13 -11.16 2.17
C ARG A 234 0.73 -10.60 2.44
N SER A 235 0.20 -9.80 1.52
CA SER A 235 -1.14 -9.21 1.65
C SER A 235 -2.23 -10.28 1.70
N GLN A 236 -2.15 -11.28 0.81
CA GLN A 236 -3.12 -12.37 0.78
C GLN A 236 -3.03 -13.19 2.06
N LEU A 237 -1.84 -13.63 2.49
CA LEU A 237 -1.68 -14.38 3.73
C LEU A 237 -2.26 -13.66 4.95
N GLN A 238 -2.03 -12.35 5.07
CA GLN A 238 -2.62 -11.56 6.15
C GLN A 238 -4.16 -11.49 6.08
N ALA A 239 -4.74 -11.42 4.88
CA ALA A 239 -6.19 -11.51 4.70
C ALA A 239 -6.71 -12.91 5.03
N GLY A 240 -5.99 -13.96 4.62
CA GLY A 240 -6.31 -15.36 4.93
C GLY A 240 -6.34 -15.63 6.43
N GLU A 241 -5.36 -15.15 7.18
CA GLU A 241 -5.34 -15.26 8.65
C GLU A 241 -6.60 -14.64 9.28
N LYS A 242 -7.05 -13.48 8.77
CA LYS A 242 -8.28 -12.83 9.23
C LYS A 242 -9.53 -13.62 8.86
N LEU A 243 -9.58 -14.17 7.64
CA LEU A 243 -10.69 -15.01 7.19
C LEU A 243 -10.83 -16.26 8.05
N VAL A 244 -9.70 -16.92 8.37
CA VAL A 244 -9.69 -18.08 9.26
C VAL A 244 -10.16 -17.69 10.66
N ALA A 245 -9.64 -16.59 11.22
CA ALA A 245 -10.06 -16.12 12.54
C ALA A 245 -11.57 -15.80 12.58
N LEU A 246 -12.08 -15.09 11.57
CA LEU A 246 -13.50 -14.76 11.46
C LEU A 246 -14.36 -16.02 11.30
N GLY A 247 -13.90 -17.00 10.51
CA GLY A 247 -14.57 -18.29 10.34
C GLY A 247 -14.68 -19.06 11.66
N LEU A 248 -13.61 -19.08 12.46
CA LEU A 248 -13.64 -19.71 13.79
C LEU A 248 -14.63 -19.01 14.73
N THR A 249 -14.61 -17.68 14.78
CA THR A 249 -15.57 -16.89 15.58
C THR A 249 -17.02 -17.14 15.12
N TRP A 250 -17.25 -17.28 13.82
CA TRP A 250 -18.56 -17.60 13.28
C TRP A 250 -19.04 -18.99 13.71
N VAL A 251 -18.18 -20.02 13.60
CA VAL A 251 -18.50 -21.38 14.06
C VAL A 251 -18.80 -21.40 15.55
N GLU A 252 -18.02 -20.69 16.37
CA GLU A 252 -18.24 -20.56 17.81
C GLU A 252 -19.62 -19.95 18.11
N LEU A 253 -19.96 -18.84 17.43
CA LEU A 253 -21.24 -18.16 17.60
C LEU A 253 -22.41 -19.07 17.20
N VAL A 254 -22.32 -19.75 16.06
CA VAL A 254 -23.36 -20.67 15.59
C VAL A 254 -23.53 -21.84 16.56
N THR A 255 -22.42 -22.41 17.06
CA THR A 255 -22.46 -23.51 18.03
C THR A 255 -23.09 -23.07 19.35
N LYS A 256 -22.74 -21.87 19.83
CA LYS A 256 -23.34 -21.29 21.03
C LYS A 256 -24.83 -21.05 20.86
N ASN A 257 -25.26 -20.50 19.72
CA ASN A 257 -26.67 -20.30 19.41
C ASN A 257 -27.43 -21.64 19.38
N ALA A 258 -26.86 -22.68 18.77
CA ALA A 258 -27.45 -24.01 18.79
C ALA A 258 -27.58 -24.56 20.22
N GLY A 259 -26.55 -24.38 21.05
CA GLY A 259 -26.60 -24.76 22.47
C GLY A 259 -27.67 -23.99 23.27
N MET A 260 -27.85 -22.70 22.98
CA MET A 260 -28.89 -21.89 23.60
C MET A 260 -30.30 -22.34 23.22
N VAL A 261 -30.52 -22.74 21.96
CA VAL A 261 -31.81 -23.29 21.51
C VAL A 261 -32.13 -24.56 22.29
N VAL A 262 -31.17 -25.49 22.40
CA VAL A 262 -31.37 -26.73 23.18
C VAL A 262 -31.65 -26.42 24.65
N ALA A 263 -30.93 -25.46 25.25
CA ALA A 263 -31.17 -25.06 26.63
C ALA A 263 -32.59 -24.46 26.82
N ASN A 264 -33.05 -23.61 25.89
CA ASN A 264 -34.39 -23.07 25.92
C ASN A 264 -35.45 -24.18 25.83
N ASP A 265 -35.28 -25.13 24.90
CA ASP A 265 -36.21 -26.27 24.75
C ASP A 265 -36.31 -27.08 26.05
N THR A 266 -35.19 -27.32 26.73
CA THR A 266 -35.17 -28.02 28.03
C THR A 266 -35.88 -27.23 29.13
N LEU A 267 -35.63 -25.93 29.22
CA LEU A 267 -36.28 -25.06 30.21
C LEU A 267 -37.78 -24.95 29.95
N GLU A 268 -38.21 -24.85 28.70
CA GLU A 268 -39.63 -24.85 28.36
C GLU A 268 -40.30 -26.19 28.73
N ALA A 269 -39.61 -27.31 28.54
CA ALA A 269 -40.12 -28.62 28.95
C ALA A 269 -40.28 -28.70 30.49
N GLU A 270 -39.29 -28.23 31.25
CA GLU A 270 -39.35 -28.15 32.72
C GLU A 270 -40.49 -27.24 33.20
N ILE A 271 -40.63 -26.05 32.60
CA ILE A 271 -41.73 -25.12 32.89
C ILE A 271 -43.08 -25.80 32.63
N ARG A 272 -43.23 -26.53 31.51
CA ARG A 272 -44.45 -27.30 31.21
C ARG A 272 -44.75 -28.37 32.27
N VAL A 273 -43.74 -29.03 32.82
CA VAL A 273 -43.90 -30.02 33.90
C VAL A 273 -44.33 -29.35 35.20
N ILE A 274 -43.67 -28.26 35.59
CA ILE A 274 -43.97 -27.51 36.82
C ILE A 274 -45.38 -26.90 36.74
N ALA A 275 -45.75 -26.31 35.60
CA ALA A 275 -47.08 -25.75 35.38
C ALA A 275 -48.19 -26.81 35.59
N LYS A 276 -47.98 -28.03 35.08
CA LYS A 276 -48.89 -29.17 35.32
C LYS A 276 -49.00 -29.53 36.81
N GLN A 277 -47.88 -29.54 37.55
CA GLN A 277 -47.90 -29.83 38.99
C GLN A 277 -48.66 -28.77 39.78
N LEU A 278 -48.53 -27.50 39.38
CA LEU A 278 -49.20 -26.37 40.02
C LEU A 278 -50.65 -26.17 39.54
N LYS A 279 -51.13 -26.96 38.57
CA LYS A 279 -52.44 -26.80 37.90
C LYS A 279 -52.67 -25.40 37.34
N VAL A 280 -51.60 -24.72 36.94
CA VAL A 280 -51.66 -23.43 36.25
C VAL A 280 -51.63 -23.73 34.76
N ASP A 281 -52.57 -23.18 33.99
CA ASP A 281 -52.57 -23.33 32.53
C ASP A 281 -51.26 -22.75 31.98
N PRO A 282 -50.45 -23.53 31.24
CA PRO A 282 -49.22 -23.04 30.62
C PRO A 282 -49.57 -22.24 29.35
N GLY A 283 -50.38 -21.20 29.51
CA GLY A 283 -50.81 -20.34 28.42
C GLY A 283 -49.76 -19.29 28.13
N ILE A 284 -48.88 -19.54 27.14
CA ILE A 284 -48.43 -18.51 26.20
C ILE A 284 -48.30 -19.19 24.82
N ASN A 285 -49.33 -19.03 23.99
CA ASN A 285 -49.23 -19.28 22.56
C ASN A 285 -48.35 -18.16 21.97
N HIS A 286 -47.22 -18.52 21.38
CA HIS A 286 -46.49 -17.64 20.49
C HIS A 286 -47.02 -17.86 19.07
N GLU A 287 -47.78 -16.88 18.55
CA GLU A 287 -47.82 -16.59 17.11
C GLU A 287 -46.45 -16.10 16.62
#